data_AF-A0A9X5FBU5-F1
#
_entry.id   AF-A0A9X5FBU5-F1
#
_cell.length_a   1.000
_cell.length_b   1.000
_cell.length_c   1.000
_cell.angle_alpha   90.00
_cell.angle_beta   90.00
_cell.angle_gamma   90.00
#
_symmetry.space_group_name_H-M   'P 1'
#
loop_
_entity.id
_entity.type
_entity.pdbx_description
1 polymer ?
#
loop_
_entity_poly.entity_id
_entity_poly.type
_entity_poly.pdbx_seq_one_letter_code
_entity_poly.pdbx_strand_id
1 'polypeptide(L)'
;MAKYVLEENGMPVPSSMSFDALWHVARERLGVLPERVDKSVPGFEAIRAIHQSSWTIAKNVSDLRNLQGTGHGRTLPTGVTEDLALLVVREACSVAEYMLRRLDAEHGRT
;
A
#
# COMPACT_ATOMS: atom_id res chain seq x y z
N MET A 1 -6.72 -3.45 1.50
CA MET A 1 -5.52 -4.29 1.26
C MET A 1 -4.75 -4.64 2.52
N ALA A 2 -4.15 -3.70 3.27
CA ALA A 2 -3.29 -4.04 4.41
C ALA A 2 -3.96 -5.00 5.40
N LYS A 3 -5.22 -4.71 5.78
CA LYS A 3 -6.03 -5.59 6.61
C LYS A 3 -6.20 -7.00 6.03
N TYR A 4 -6.57 -7.07 4.76
CA TYR A 4 -6.74 -8.33 4.03
C TYR A 4 -5.44 -9.18 4.03
N VAL A 5 -4.28 -8.56 3.78
CA VAL A 5 -2.98 -9.24 3.85
C VAL A 5 -2.73 -9.83 5.24
N LEU A 6 -3.07 -9.10 6.30
CA LEU A 6 -2.90 -9.56 7.67
C LEU A 6 -3.89 -10.67 8.04
N GLU A 7 -5.15 -10.53 7.65
CA GLU A 7 -6.20 -11.53 7.87
C GLU A 7 -5.90 -12.86 7.16
N GLU A 8 -5.47 -12.80 5.90
CA GLU A 8 -5.04 -13.96 5.11
C GLU A 8 -3.81 -14.65 5.74
N ASN A 9 -2.96 -13.90 6.45
CA ASN A 9 -1.84 -14.42 7.22
C ASN A 9 -2.21 -14.82 8.67
N GLY A 10 -3.50 -14.96 8.97
CA GLY A 10 -4.00 -15.41 10.28
C GLY A 10 -3.79 -14.40 11.41
N MET A 11 -3.54 -13.12 11.10
CA MET A 11 -3.42 -12.06 12.10
C MET A 11 -4.73 -11.27 12.24
N PRO A 12 -5.43 -11.39 13.38
CA PRO A 12 -6.57 -10.53 13.68
C PRO A 12 -6.10 -9.07 13.73
N VAL A 13 -6.85 -8.19 13.05
CA VAL A 13 -6.51 -6.78 12.97
C VAL A 13 -7.34 -5.97 13.98
N PRO A 14 -6.73 -5.35 15.01
CA PRO A 14 -7.42 -4.46 15.92
C PRO A 14 -8.00 -3.25 15.17
N SER A 15 -9.24 -2.87 15.51
CA SER A 15 -9.90 -1.70 14.92
C SER A 15 -9.22 -0.38 15.24
N SER A 16 -8.43 -0.32 16.31
CA SER A 16 -7.68 0.85 16.78
C SER A 16 -6.34 1.07 16.07
N MET A 17 -5.88 0.11 15.25
CA MET A 17 -4.57 0.21 14.62
C MET A 17 -4.60 1.28 13.50
N SER A 18 -3.63 2.20 13.53
CA SER A 18 -3.50 3.25 12.53
C SER A 18 -3.17 2.68 11.15
N PHE A 19 -3.46 3.43 10.09
CA PHE A 19 -3.11 3.04 8.72
C PHE A 19 -1.61 2.74 8.60
N ASP A 20 -0.74 3.61 9.13
CA ASP A 20 0.71 3.44 9.06
C ASP A 20 1.17 2.16 9.75
N ALA A 21 0.61 1.84 10.92
CA ALA A 21 0.92 0.60 11.63
C ALA A 21 0.46 -0.64 10.85
N LEU A 22 -0.79 -0.65 10.37
CA LEU A 22 -1.31 -1.74 9.53
C LEU A 22 -0.45 -1.97 8.29
N TRP A 23 -0.07 -0.88 7.65
CA TRP A 23 0.69 -0.91 6.42
C TRP A 23 2.13 -1.33 6.62
N HIS A 24 2.75 -0.95 7.75
CA HIS A 24 4.06 -1.45 8.13
C HIS A 24 4.03 -2.97 8.35
N VAL A 25 3.11 -3.47 9.19
CA VAL A 25 3.04 -4.91 9.50
C VAL A 25 2.73 -5.73 8.25
N ALA A 26 1.83 -5.28 7.37
CA ALA A 26 1.52 -5.99 6.14
C ALA A 26 2.75 -6.16 5.24
N ARG A 27 3.57 -5.11 5.07
CA ARG A 27 4.81 -5.18 4.29
C ARG A 27 5.88 -6.02 4.95
N GLU A 28 5.94 -5.97 6.28
CA GLU A 28 6.82 -6.83 7.06
C GLU A 28 6.49 -8.30 6.84
N ARG A 29 5.21 -8.68 6.86
CA ARG A 29 4.76 -10.05 6.59
C ARG A 29 5.16 -10.52 5.20
N LEU A 30 4.88 -9.71 4.17
CA LEU A 30 5.22 -10.07 2.78
C LEU A 30 6.73 -9.97 2.47
N GLY A 31 7.58 -9.57 3.41
CA GLY A 31 9.02 -9.44 3.22
C GLY A 31 9.44 -8.29 2.29
N VAL A 32 8.59 -7.28 2.11
CA VAL A 32 8.80 -6.18 1.15
C VAL A 32 9.21 -4.87 1.81
N LEU A 33 9.78 -4.93 3.01
CA LEU A 33 10.37 -3.75 3.65
C LEU A 33 11.61 -3.29 2.87
N PRO A 34 11.79 -1.97 2.62
CA PRO A 34 12.98 -1.44 1.93
C PRO A 34 14.30 -1.91 2.55
N GLU A 35 14.34 -2.08 3.87
CA GLU A 35 15.52 -2.54 4.63
C GLU A 35 15.87 -4.01 4.37
N ARG A 36 14.95 -4.79 3.80
CA ARG A 36 15.12 -6.22 3.49
C ARG A 36 15.57 -6.48 2.05
N VAL A 37 15.79 -5.44 1.25
CA VAL A 37 16.34 -5.59 -0.10
C VAL A 37 17.79 -6.07 -0.02
N ASP A 38 18.10 -7.14 -0.74
CA ASP A 38 19.44 -7.73 -0.79
C ASP A 38 20.45 -6.76 -1.42
N LYS A 39 21.44 -6.35 -0.63
CA LYS A 39 22.49 -5.40 -1.03
C LYS A 39 23.45 -5.97 -2.08
N SER A 40 23.47 -7.28 -2.28
CA SER A 40 24.32 -7.93 -3.28
C SER A 40 23.76 -7.83 -4.70
N VAL A 41 22.46 -7.51 -4.84
CA VAL A 41 21.80 -7.40 -6.15
C VAL A 41 22.20 -6.11 -6.86
N PRO A 42 22.66 -6.17 -8.13
CA PRO A 42 22.86 -4.98 -8.94
C PRO A 42 21.59 -4.12 -9.00
N GLY A 43 21.70 -2.84 -8.61
CA GLY A 43 20.56 -1.93 -8.53
C GLY A 43 19.80 -1.94 -7.20
N PHE A 44 20.37 -2.50 -6.13
CA PHE A 44 19.70 -2.57 -4.81
C PHE A 44 19.13 -1.23 -4.33
N GLU A 45 19.87 -0.12 -4.48
CA GLU A 45 19.39 1.20 -4.05
C GLU A 45 18.14 1.64 -4.82
N ALA A 46 18.07 1.32 -6.11
CA ALA A 46 16.89 1.61 -6.93
C ALA A 46 15.70 0.75 -6.51
N ILE A 47 15.90 -0.55 -6.26
CA ILE A 47 14.85 -1.45 -5.76
C ILE A 47 14.33 -0.96 -4.40
N ARG A 48 15.24 -0.62 -3.49
CA ARG A 48 14.92 -0.04 -2.18
C ARG A 48 14.10 1.24 -2.31
N ALA A 49 14.51 2.14 -3.21
CA ALA A 49 13.79 3.39 -3.48
C ALA A 49 12.39 3.16 -4.08
N ILE A 50 12.22 2.13 -4.92
CA ILE A 50 10.92 1.73 -5.46
C ILE A 50 10.01 1.21 -4.32
N HIS A 51 10.52 0.34 -3.45
CA HIS A 51 9.77 -0.14 -2.28
C HIS A 51 9.35 1.03 -1.36
N GLN A 52 10.24 1.99 -1.13
CA GLN A 52 9.93 3.16 -0.33
C GLN A 52 8.90 4.06 -1.02
N SER A 53 8.99 4.26 -2.33
CA SER A 53 8.04 5.04 -3.12
C SER A 53 6.63 4.44 -3.06
N SER A 54 6.52 3.12 -3.20
CA SER A 54 5.24 2.40 -3.07
C SER A 54 4.58 2.60 -1.70
N TRP A 55 5.37 2.70 -0.63
CA TRP A 55 4.84 3.07 0.69
C TRP A 55 4.31 4.50 0.69
N THR A 56 5.13 5.46 0.27
CA THR A 56 4.75 6.88 0.24
C THR A 56 3.48 7.09 -0.57
N ILE A 57 3.34 6.42 -1.72
CA ILE A 57 2.13 6.40 -2.55
C ILE A 57 0.93 5.90 -1.74
N ALA A 58 1.01 4.70 -1.16
CA ALA A 58 -0.13 4.12 -0.42
C ALA A 58 -0.61 5.04 0.73
N LYS A 59 0.34 5.68 1.42
CA LYS A 59 0.05 6.67 2.47
C LYS A 59 -0.63 7.91 1.89
N ASN A 60 -0.04 8.51 0.86
CA ASN A 60 -0.58 9.72 0.23
C ASN A 60 -1.98 9.48 -0.36
N VAL A 61 -2.24 8.31 -0.93
CA VAL A 61 -3.58 7.92 -1.40
C VAL A 61 -4.56 7.81 -0.24
N SER A 62 -4.17 7.20 0.88
CA SER A 62 -5.00 7.11 2.09
C SER A 62 -5.32 8.51 2.65
N ASP A 63 -4.32 9.38 2.74
CA ASP A 63 -4.48 10.75 3.22
C ASP A 63 -5.37 11.56 2.28
N LEU A 64 -5.15 11.46 0.96
CA LEU A 64 -5.96 12.14 -0.05
C LEU A 64 -7.42 11.64 -0.01
N ARG A 65 -7.65 10.33 0.13
CA ARG A 65 -8.99 9.76 0.34
C ARG A 65 -9.65 10.34 1.58
N ASN A 66 -8.91 10.51 2.68
CA ASN A 66 -9.46 11.06 3.92
C ASN A 66 -9.79 12.55 3.80
N LEU A 67 -8.99 13.30 3.03
CA LEU A 67 -9.17 14.74 2.82
C LEU A 67 -10.25 15.08 1.78
N GLN A 68 -10.27 14.35 0.66
CA GLN A 68 -11.05 14.68 -0.55
C GLN A 68 -12.13 13.65 -0.86
N GLY A 69 -12.15 12.50 -0.17
CA GLY A 69 -13.16 11.47 -0.38
C GLY A 69 -14.54 11.94 0.07
N THR A 70 -15.56 11.53 -0.68
CA THR A 70 -16.96 11.94 -0.46
C THR A 70 -17.70 11.11 0.62
N GLY A 71 -16.96 10.33 1.42
CA GLY A 71 -17.54 9.53 2.51
C GLY A 71 -18.14 10.39 3.62
N HIS A 72 -19.27 9.95 4.19
CA HIS A 72 -20.09 10.64 5.22
C HIS A 72 -20.90 11.85 4.72
N GLY A 73 -21.39 11.82 3.47
CA GLY A 73 -22.27 12.87 2.95
C GLY A 73 -21.52 14.15 2.54
N ARG A 74 -20.22 14.04 2.27
CA ARG A 74 -19.39 15.16 1.80
C ARG A 74 -19.51 15.24 0.28
N THR A 75 -20.15 16.29 -0.22
CA THR A 75 -20.26 16.64 -1.65
C THR A 75 -19.49 17.94 -1.94
N LEU A 76 -18.35 18.14 -1.28
CA LEU A 76 -17.55 19.34 -1.46
C LEU A 76 -16.89 19.37 -2.85
N PRO A 77 -16.60 20.55 -3.42
CA PRO A 77 -15.75 20.64 -4.59
C PRO A 77 -14.43 19.95 -4.28
N THR A 78 -14.07 18.94 -5.07
CA THR A 78 -12.78 18.26 -4.93
C THR A 78 -11.68 19.14 -5.51
N GLY A 79 -10.56 19.27 -4.81
CA GLY A 79 -9.34 19.89 -5.35
C GLY A 79 -8.58 18.98 -6.32
N VAL A 80 -9.11 17.78 -6.58
CA VAL A 80 -8.51 16.76 -7.45
C VAL A 80 -9.18 16.82 -8.81
N THR A 81 -8.39 17.14 -9.84
CA THR A 81 -8.79 17.09 -11.24
C THR A 81 -9.02 15.63 -11.70
N GLU A 82 -9.73 15.44 -12.81
CA GLU A 82 -10.04 14.10 -13.34
C GLU A 82 -8.76 13.31 -13.69
N ASP A 83 -7.77 13.95 -14.31
CA ASP A 83 -6.48 13.35 -14.66
C ASP A 83 -5.68 12.92 -13.42
N LEU A 84 -5.66 13.75 -12.37
CA LEU A 84 -5.02 13.43 -11.11
C LEU A 84 -5.76 12.30 -10.38
N ALA A 85 -7.09 12.28 -10.41
CA ALA A 85 -7.88 11.20 -9.84
C ALA A 85 -7.54 9.86 -10.52
N LEU A 86 -7.39 9.87 -11.85
CA LEU A 86 -6.98 8.69 -12.61
C LEU A 86 -5.56 8.22 -12.23
N LEU A 87 -4.61 9.15 -12.07
CA LEU A 87 -3.26 8.84 -11.60
C LEU A 87 -3.31 8.17 -10.22
N VAL A 88 -4.03 8.77 -9.26
CA VAL A 88 -4.18 8.24 -7.90
C VAL A 88 -4.71 6.81 -7.89
N VAL A 89 -5.74 6.52 -8.71
CA VAL A 89 -6.29 5.17 -8.83
C VAL A 89 -5.26 4.20 -9.40
N ARG A 90 -4.52 4.59 -10.44
CA ARG A 90 -3.48 3.75 -11.07
C ARG A 90 -2.36 3.41 -10.09
N GLU A 91 -1.88 4.39 -9.34
CA GLU A 91 -0.85 4.21 -8.33
C GLU A 91 -1.34 3.28 -7.20
N ALA A 92 -2.58 3.48 -6.73
CA ALA A 92 -3.20 2.59 -5.74
C ALA A 92 -3.31 1.15 -6.25
N CYS A 93 -3.73 0.95 -7.51
CA CYS A 93 -3.82 -0.36 -8.14
C CYS A 93 -2.45 -1.02 -8.28
N SER A 94 -1.42 -0.27 -8.71
CA SER A 94 -0.06 -0.79 -8.86
C SER A 94 0.49 -1.34 -7.54
N VAL A 95 0.37 -0.57 -6.46
CA VAL A 95 0.78 -1.04 -5.13
C VAL A 95 -0.08 -2.22 -4.67
N ALA A 96 -1.38 -2.20 -4.98
CA ALA A 96 -2.28 -3.27 -4.59
C ALA A 96 -1.97 -4.61 -5.26
N GLU A 97 -1.78 -4.57 -6.58
CA GLU A 97 -1.43 -5.72 -7.40
C GLU A 97 -0.10 -6.33 -6.97
N TYR A 98 0.92 -5.50 -6.70
CA TYR A 98 2.21 -5.97 -6.22
C TYR A 98 2.07 -6.74 -4.89
N MET A 99 1.37 -6.19 -3.91
CA MET A 99 1.18 -6.84 -2.61
C MET A 99 0.34 -8.12 -2.71
N LEU A 100 -0.73 -8.11 -3.50
CA LEU A 100 -1.57 -9.31 -3.68
C LEU A 100 -0.79 -10.43 -4.36
N ARG A 101 0.02 -10.13 -5.38
CA ARG A 101 0.93 -11.13 -5.97
C ARG A 101 1.94 -11.66 -4.97
N ARG A 102 2.47 -10.80 -4.10
CA ARG A 102 3.41 -11.22 -3.05
C ARG A 102 2.73 -12.15 -2.03
N LEU A 103 1.49 -11.84 -1.66
CA LEU A 103 0.67 -12.70 -0.80
C LEU A 103 0.36 -14.05 -1.48
N ASP A 104 -0.02 -14.05 -2.75
CA ASP A 104 -0.28 -15.28 -3.50
C ASP A 104 0.97 -16.16 -3.57
N ALA A 105 2.14 -15.56 -3.82
CA ALA A 105 3.41 -16.29 -3.81
C ALA A 105 3.75 -16.84 -2.42
N GLU A 106 3.48 -16.11 -1.33
CA GLU A 106 3.66 -16.59 0.04
C GLU A 106 2.75 -17.79 0.36
N HIS A 107 1.55 -17.82 -0.23
CA HIS A 107 0.58 -18.90 -0.06
C HIS A 107 0.70 -20.02 -1.12
N GLY A 108 1.69 -19.96 -2.01
CA GLY A 108 1.88 -20.97 -3.07
C GLY A 108 0.76 -21.01 -4.11
N ARG A 109 0.07 -19.89 -4.37
CA ARG A 109 -1.03 -19.75 -5.33
C ARG A 109 -0.57 -19.32 -6.75
N THR A 110 0.75 -19.32 -7.01
CA THR A 110 1.40 -18.85 -8.24
C THR A 110 2.23 -19.91 -8.92
#